data_AF-A0A9P6X074-F1
#
_entry.id   AF-A0A9P6X074-F1
#
_cell.length_a   1.000
_cell.length_b   1.000
_cell.length_c   1.000
_cell.angle_alpha   90.00
_cell.angle_beta   90.00
_cell.angle_gamma   90.00
#
_symmetry.space_group_name_H-M   'P 1'
#
loop_
_entity.id
_entity.type
_entity.pdbx_description
1 polymer ?
#
loop_
_entity_poly.entity_id
_entity_poly.type
_entity_poly.pdbx_seq_one_letter_code
_entity_poly.pdbx_strand_id
1 'polypeptide(L)'
;MLNDDWEAFAQLRFVCSQLLAGAIIINNKGEAAILNTVEAYGRSRSMDVHRERVSVKKGFSSPSSLPPINTRYPKTWATILNDSEGKKLVVGSKSMNVLVTSSLRVDIILPPSVGGITAAFDLPDGKNAGIFLDKDSITKANALARNPSADKIDRHDLLHQLRQVRSSFHLPSTYMLCRSASEFTDDKRSKPFTIYTYADYDGGDYDSSNKIASQLFQKIGLNIILPDRKSVLNRTHVESLYLKCPNSEVKTVLKSIMDDENEEEIMIVGNKSLNQKLQILAAALSSSISSANKTVAQIVQSTFIQY
;
A
#
# COMPACT_ATOMS: atom_id res chain seq x y z
N MET A 1 20.02 -5.34 -6.57
CA MET A 1 18.99 -5.03 -5.56
C MET A 1 17.59 -4.95 -6.17
N LEU A 2 17.22 -3.89 -6.92
CA LEU A 2 15.84 -3.75 -7.44
C LEU A 2 15.40 -4.82 -8.45
N ASN A 3 16.35 -5.55 -9.07
CA ASN A 3 16.08 -6.60 -10.06
C ASN A 3 16.36 -8.01 -9.54
N ASP A 4 16.75 -8.14 -8.27
CA ASP A 4 17.14 -9.43 -7.71
C ASP A 4 15.87 -10.23 -7.37
N ASP A 5 16.01 -11.55 -7.31
CA ASP A 5 14.88 -12.46 -7.13
C ASP A 5 14.38 -12.45 -5.68
N TRP A 6 13.11 -12.12 -5.50
CA TRP A 6 12.47 -12.09 -4.20
C TRP A 6 12.21 -13.50 -3.63
N GLU A 7 12.15 -14.53 -4.49
CA GLU A 7 12.03 -15.94 -4.06
C GLU A 7 13.29 -16.38 -3.33
N ALA A 8 14.47 -16.00 -3.85
CA ALA A 8 15.75 -16.29 -3.22
C ALA A 8 16.07 -15.34 -2.06
N PHE A 9 15.65 -14.08 -2.16
CA PHE A 9 16.00 -13.01 -1.21
C PHE A 9 14.76 -12.25 -0.73
N ALA A 10 14.00 -12.86 0.19
CA ALA A 10 12.73 -12.33 0.66
C ALA A 10 12.83 -10.96 1.34
N GLN A 11 13.96 -10.64 1.98
CA GLN A 11 14.19 -9.33 2.61
C GLN A 11 14.18 -8.17 1.60
N LEU A 12 14.46 -8.45 0.32
CA LEU A 12 14.54 -7.41 -0.71
C LEU A 12 13.19 -6.73 -0.99
N ARG A 13 12.09 -7.33 -0.56
CA ARG A 13 10.74 -6.75 -0.60
C ARG A 13 10.67 -5.46 0.21
N PHE A 14 11.25 -5.47 1.42
CA PHE A 14 11.30 -4.34 2.34
C PHE A 14 12.33 -3.30 1.88
N VAL A 15 13.48 -3.79 1.40
CA VAL A 15 14.56 -2.97 0.83
C VAL A 15 14.04 -2.10 -0.32
N CYS A 16 13.26 -2.65 -1.25
CA CYS A 16 12.77 -1.90 -2.41
C CYS A 16 11.88 -0.72 -2.01
N SER A 17 10.97 -0.93 -1.04
CA SER A 17 10.12 0.14 -0.52
C SER A 17 10.93 1.21 0.21
N GLN A 18 11.85 0.80 1.10
CA GLN A 18 12.71 1.73 1.83
C GLN A 18 13.60 2.55 0.89
N LEU A 19 14.16 1.93 -0.15
CA LEU A 19 15.08 2.58 -1.08
C LEU A 19 14.39 3.68 -1.91
N LEU A 20 13.13 3.45 -2.30
CA LEU A 20 12.37 4.34 -3.17
C LEU A 20 11.53 5.37 -2.41
N ALA A 21 11.33 5.18 -1.10
CA ALA A 21 10.73 6.21 -0.26
C ALA A 21 11.66 7.43 -0.18
N GLY A 22 11.12 8.61 -0.52
CA GLY A 22 11.87 9.86 -0.60
C GLY A 22 12.64 10.06 -1.91
N ALA A 23 12.59 9.09 -2.84
CA ALA A 23 13.20 9.28 -4.16
C ALA A 23 12.51 10.42 -4.93
N ILE A 24 13.25 11.06 -5.84
CA ILE A 24 12.73 12.08 -6.76
C ILE A 24 12.76 11.52 -8.16
N ILE A 25 11.63 11.62 -8.85
CA ILE A 25 11.52 11.31 -10.28
C ILE A 25 11.49 12.61 -11.06
N ILE A 26 12.38 12.75 -12.04
CA ILE A 26 12.43 13.90 -12.94
C ILE A 26 12.09 13.45 -14.36
N ASN A 27 11.08 14.07 -14.97
CA ASN A 27 10.70 13.76 -16.33
C ASN A 27 11.57 14.52 -17.36
N ASN A 28 11.37 14.23 -18.65
CA ASN A 28 12.14 14.86 -19.73
C ASN A 28 11.87 16.36 -19.92
N LYS A 29 10.85 16.93 -19.25
CA LYS A 29 10.55 18.36 -19.24
C LYS A 29 11.17 19.09 -18.04
N GLY A 30 11.89 18.38 -17.17
CA GLY A 30 12.45 18.94 -15.93
C GLY A 30 11.46 19.03 -14.76
N GLU A 31 10.25 18.49 -14.90
CA GLU A 31 9.30 18.42 -13.79
C GLU A 31 9.75 17.35 -12.80
N ALA A 32 9.60 17.61 -11.51
CA ALA A 32 10.15 16.77 -10.44
C ALA A 32 9.10 16.42 -9.39
N ALA A 33 8.95 15.13 -9.11
CA ALA A 33 8.05 14.64 -8.07
C ALA A 33 8.81 13.80 -7.03
N ILE A 34 8.63 14.14 -5.75
CA ILE A 34 9.12 13.32 -4.62
C ILE A 34 8.12 12.20 -4.30
N LEU A 35 8.64 11.03 -3.98
CA LEU A 35 7.87 9.83 -3.62
C LEU A 35 7.70 9.73 -2.09
N ASN A 36 6.66 10.35 -1.56
CA ASN A 36 6.41 10.43 -0.12
C ASN A 36 5.99 9.09 0.50
N THR A 37 5.20 8.28 -0.20
CA THR A 37 4.83 6.95 0.28
C THR A 37 4.73 5.99 -0.88
N VAL A 38 5.30 4.81 -0.70
CA VAL A 38 5.40 3.79 -1.74
C VAL A 38 5.04 2.41 -1.22
N GLU A 39 4.54 1.56 -2.12
CA GLU A 39 4.15 0.18 -1.83
C GLU A 39 4.78 -0.75 -2.87
N ALA A 40 5.60 -1.72 -2.43
CA ALA A 40 6.24 -2.67 -3.33
C ALA A 40 5.41 -3.95 -3.51
N TYR A 41 5.43 -4.47 -4.74
CA TYR A 41 4.69 -5.65 -5.18
C TYR A 41 5.62 -6.58 -5.97
N GLY A 42 5.49 -7.88 -5.74
CA GLY A 42 6.22 -8.89 -6.48
C GLY A 42 5.63 -9.09 -7.88
N ARG A 43 6.40 -9.69 -8.79
CA ARG A 43 5.96 -9.96 -10.18
C ARG A 43 5.40 -11.37 -10.42
N SER A 44 5.69 -12.34 -9.54
CA SER A 44 5.25 -13.73 -9.71
C SER A 44 4.03 -14.06 -8.84
N ARG A 45 3.18 -15.00 -9.30
CA ARG A 45 1.95 -15.40 -8.59
C ARG A 45 2.24 -16.10 -7.28
N SER A 46 3.29 -16.92 -7.28
CA SER A 46 3.82 -17.64 -6.11
C SER A 46 4.14 -16.68 -4.98
N MET A 47 4.64 -15.49 -5.34
CA MET A 47 5.17 -14.53 -4.38
C MET A 47 4.16 -13.49 -3.93
N ASP A 48 3.38 -12.97 -4.87
CA ASP A 48 2.45 -11.91 -4.60
C ASP A 48 1.14 -12.11 -5.35
N VAL A 49 0.07 -12.28 -4.58
CA VAL A 49 -1.27 -12.39 -5.16
C VAL A 49 -1.70 -11.08 -5.81
N HIS A 50 -1.18 -9.95 -5.31
CA HIS A 50 -1.49 -8.59 -5.77
C HIS A 50 -0.54 -8.09 -6.86
N ARG A 51 0.29 -8.97 -7.44
CA ARG A 51 1.17 -8.63 -8.56
C ARG A 51 0.42 -7.96 -9.72
N GLU A 52 1.16 -7.14 -10.47
CA GLU A 52 0.69 -6.66 -11.75
C GLU A 52 0.39 -7.84 -12.70
N ARG A 53 -0.83 -7.87 -13.25
CA ARG A 53 -1.25 -8.90 -14.21
C ARG A 53 -0.97 -8.44 -15.62
N VAL A 54 0.01 -9.06 -16.27
CA VAL A 54 0.21 -8.90 -17.71
C VAL A 54 -0.76 -9.83 -18.43
N SER A 55 -1.74 -9.25 -19.13
CA SER A 55 -2.72 -9.99 -19.92
C SER A 55 -2.77 -9.46 -21.35
N VAL A 56 -3.04 -10.34 -22.31
CA VAL A 56 -3.28 -9.95 -23.70
C VAL A 56 -4.80 -9.86 -23.89
N LYS A 57 -5.28 -8.70 -24.30
CA LYS A 57 -6.70 -8.49 -24.64
C LYS A 57 -6.77 -8.04 -26.09
N LYS A 58 -7.56 -8.76 -26.91
CA LYS A 58 -7.76 -8.47 -28.34
C LYS A 58 -6.45 -8.30 -29.12
N GLY A 59 -5.44 -9.12 -28.82
CA GLY A 59 -4.13 -9.10 -29.50
C GLY A 59 -3.16 -8.03 -28.99
N PHE A 60 -3.58 -7.12 -28.11
CA PHE A 60 -2.72 -6.11 -27.51
C PHE A 60 -2.34 -6.50 -26.07
N SER A 61 -1.07 -6.30 -25.72
CA SER A 61 -0.62 -6.42 -24.34
C SER A 61 -1.22 -5.29 -23.50
N SER A 62 -1.67 -5.63 -22.30
CA SER A 62 -2.13 -4.62 -21.34
C SER A 62 -0.94 -3.71 -20.97
N PRO A 63 -1.18 -2.40 -20.73
CA PRO A 63 -0.14 -1.52 -20.20
C PRO A 63 0.51 -2.13 -18.97
N SER A 64 1.84 -2.01 -18.89
CA SER A 64 2.63 -2.69 -17.87
C SER A 64 3.75 -1.79 -17.37
N SER A 65 4.11 -1.93 -16.09
CA SER A 65 5.32 -1.30 -15.55
C SER A 65 6.58 -2.13 -15.80
N LEU A 66 6.53 -3.20 -16.59
CA LEU A 66 7.75 -3.90 -17.00
C LEU A 66 8.66 -2.98 -17.83
N PRO A 67 9.97 -2.90 -17.51
CA PRO A 67 10.87 -1.98 -18.19
C PRO A 67 11.09 -2.38 -19.65
N PRO A 68 10.98 -1.44 -20.61
CA PRO A 68 11.40 -1.64 -21.98
C PRO A 68 12.91 -1.83 -22.09
N ILE A 69 13.38 -2.27 -23.25
CA ILE A 69 14.78 -2.65 -23.48
C ILE A 69 15.74 -1.45 -23.30
N ASN A 70 15.32 -0.25 -23.72
CA ASN A 70 16.14 0.96 -23.80
C ASN A 70 15.79 1.99 -22.71
N THR A 71 15.85 1.55 -21.45
CA THR A 71 15.64 2.41 -20.28
C THR A 71 16.95 3.08 -19.85
N ARG A 72 16.87 4.33 -19.37
CA ARG A 72 18.01 5.10 -18.82
C ARG A 72 18.75 4.31 -17.74
N TYR A 73 18.02 3.60 -16.90
CA TYR A 73 18.55 2.66 -15.92
C TYR A 73 18.25 1.24 -16.41
N PRO A 74 19.25 0.41 -16.72
CA PRO A 74 19.01 -0.92 -17.25
C PRO A 74 18.05 -1.73 -16.38
N LYS A 75 16.97 -2.24 -16.98
CA LYS A 75 15.95 -3.07 -16.31
C LYS A 75 15.17 -2.33 -15.21
N THR A 76 15.15 -1.00 -15.20
CA THR A 76 14.39 -0.21 -14.22
C THR A 76 13.92 1.09 -14.84
N TRP A 77 12.66 1.47 -14.57
CA TRP A 77 12.12 2.73 -15.07
C TRP A 77 10.95 3.21 -14.22
N ALA A 78 10.59 4.47 -14.40
CA ALA A 78 9.36 5.04 -13.89
C ALA A 78 8.35 5.15 -15.04
N THR A 79 7.08 4.91 -14.75
CA THR A 79 6.00 5.03 -15.72
C THR A 79 4.67 5.41 -15.06
N ILE A 80 3.71 5.82 -15.87
CA ILE A 80 2.32 6.02 -15.46
C ILE A 80 1.48 4.88 -16.03
N LEU A 81 0.78 4.15 -15.16
CA LEU A 81 -0.24 3.19 -15.55
C LEU A 81 -1.62 3.83 -15.44
N ASN A 82 -2.43 3.68 -16.47
CA ASN A 82 -3.81 4.17 -16.48
C ASN A 82 -4.76 2.99 -16.26
N ASP A 83 -5.60 3.08 -15.24
CA ASP A 83 -6.70 2.15 -15.02
C ASP A 83 -8.02 2.89 -14.78
N SER A 84 -9.06 2.17 -14.36
CA SER A 84 -10.38 2.74 -14.11
C SER A 84 -10.42 3.72 -12.92
N GLU A 85 -9.43 3.68 -12.02
CA GLU A 85 -9.33 4.58 -10.88
C GLU A 85 -8.54 5.84 -11.24
N GLY A 86 -7.58 5.74 -12.16
CA GLY A 86 -6.88 6.90 -12.72
C GLY A 86 -5.43 6.61 -13.10
N LYS A 87 -4.63 7.69 -13.17
CA LYS A 87 -3.19 7.63 -13.43
C LYS A 87 -2.46 7.17 -12.18
N LYS A 88 -1.62 6.13 -12.27
CA LYS A 88 -0.83 5.58 -11.16
C LYS A 88 0.66 5.68 -11.49
N LEU A 89 1.42 6.41 -10.67
CA LEU A 89 2.87 6.48 -10.80
C LEU A 89 3.51 5.22 -10.22
N VAL A 90 4.33 4.56 -11.03
CA VAL A 90 4.95 3.28 -10.71
C VAL A 90 6.41 3.27 -11.10
N VAL A 91 7.27 2.78 -10.20
CA VAL A 91 8.64 2.40 -10.54
C VAL A 91 8.67 0.89 -10.75
N GLY A 92 9.04 0.45 -11.96
CA GLY A 92 9.02 -0.95 -12.34
C GLY A 92 10.41 -1.51 -12.57
N SER A 93 10.62 -2.76 -12.13
CA SER A 93 11.79 -3.56 -12.46
C SER A 93 11.37 -4.91 -13.06
N LYS A 94 12.34 -5.81 -13.31
CA LYS A 94 12.04 -7.18 -13.74
C LYS A 94 11.47 -8.07 -12.63
N SER A 95 11.81 -7.82 -11.36
CA SER A 95 11.36 -8.65 -10.23
C SER A 95 10.23 -8.03 -9.40
N MET A 96 10.04 -6.70 -9.49
CA MET A 96 9.02 -5.99 -8.72
C MET A 96 8.38 -4.83 -9.48
N ASN A 97 7.36 -4.25 -8.86
CA ASN A 97 6.89 -2.89 -9.13
C ASN A 97 6.60 -2.17 -7.80
N VAL A 98 6.78 -0.86 -7.79
CA VAL A 98 6.53 -0.01 -6.64
C VAL A 98 5.50 1.05 -7.01
N LEU A 99 4.31 0.94 -6.43
CA LEU A 99 3.24 1.92 -6.56
C LEU A 99 3.51 3.10 -5.66
N VAL A 100 3.42 4.31 -6.20
CA VAL A 100 3.50 5.55 -5.42
C VAL A 100 2.10 5.88 -4.90
N THR A 101 1.94 5.87 -3.59
CA THR A 101 0.67 6.16 -2.91
C THR A 101 0.59 7.55 -2.31
N SER A 102 1.72 8.23 -2.18
CA SER A 102 1.78 9.68 -1.98
C SER A 102 2.96 10.29 -2.72
N SER A 103 2.73 11.43 -3.36
CA SER A 103 3.76 12.23 -4.02
C SER A 103 3.45 13.72 -4.00
N LEU A 104 4.48 14.55 -4.16
CA LEU A 104 4.40 16.00 -4.25
C LEU A 104 5.30 16.50 -5.37
N ARG A 105 4.86 17.53 -6.10
CA ARG A 105 5.71 18.26 -7.05
C ARG A 105 6.65 19.15 -6.26
N VAL A 106 7.96 19.03 -6.49
CA VAL A 106 8.98 19.85 -5.80
C VAL A 106 9.44 21.03 -6.65
N ASP A 107 9.12 21.03 -7.94
CA ASP A 107 9.44 22.12 -8.87
C ASP A 107 8.32 23.18 -8.98
N ILE A 108 7.13 22.89 -8.45
CA ILE A 108 5.99 23.81 -8.45
C ILE A 108 5.09 23.57 -7.23
N ILE A 109 4.47 24.62 -6.70
CA ILE A 109 3.51 24.53 -5.60
C ILE A 109 2.17 24.03 -6.14
N LEU A 110 1.92 22.74 -5.98
CA LEU A 110 0.63 22.09 -6.25
C LEU A 110 0.23 21.21 -5.07
N PRO A 111 -1.07 20.95 -4.86
CA PRO A 111 -1.51 20.00 -3.84
C PRO A 111 -0.88 18.61 -4.09
N PRO A 112 -0.34 17.95 -3.05
CA PRO A 112 0.18 16.60 -3.19
C PRO A 112 -0.90 15.60 -3.59
N SER A 113 -0.48 14.55 -4.30
CA SER A 113 -1.31 13.40 -4.63
C SER A 113 -1.24 12.38 -3.49
N VAL A 114 -2.40 11.93 -2.98
CA VAL A 114 -2.51 10.97 -1.87
C VAL A 114 -3.59 9.95 -2.18
N GLY A 115 -3.29 8.65 -2.10
CA GLY A 115 -4.24 7.56 -2.33
C GLY A 115 -4.01 6.72 -3.59
N GLY A 116 -2.79 6.74 -4.17
CA GLY A 116 -2.40 5.89 -5.30
C GLY A 116 -2.66 6.48 -6.69
N ILE A 117 -3.51 7.52 -6.78
CA ILE A 117 -3.72 8.28 -8.02
C ILE A 117 -2.76 9.46 -8.03
N THR A 118 -2.05 9.66 -9.15
CA THR A 118 -1.14 10.78 -9.39
C THR A 118 -1.81 11.76 -10.36
N ALA A 119 -2.22 12.93 -9.87
CA ALA A 119 -2.96 13.90 -10.66
C ALA A 119 -2.06 14.95 -11.34
N ALA A 120 -0.98 15.35 -10.68
CA ALA A 120 -0.18 16.53 -11.03
C ALA A 120 1.20 16.23 -11.64
N PHE A 121 1.45 14.98 -12.03
CA PHE A 121 2.73 14.56 -12.61
C PHE A 121 2.52 13.52 -13.71
N ASP A 122 3.26 13.64 -14.81
CA ASP A 122 3.16 12.74 -15.96
C ASP A 122 4.56 12.34 -16.46
N LEU A 123 4.61 11.19 -17.13
CA LEU A 123 5.84 10.57 -17.67
C LEU A 123 5.63 10.14 -19.13
N PRO A 124 5.46 11.08 -20.07
CA PRO A 124 5.28 10.75 -21.49
C PRO A 124 6.47 9.98 -22.06
N ASP A 125 7.67 10.21 -21.53
CA ASP A 125 8.90 9.48 -21.89
C ASP A 125 9.57 8.85 -20.66
N GLY A 126 8.81 8.00 -19.94
CA GLY A 126 9.26 7.36 -18.70
C GLY A 126 10.59 6.59 -18.81
N LYS A 127 10.95 6.10 -20.00
CA LYS A 127 12.23 5.40 -20.22
C LYS A 127 13.45 6.29 -19.99
N ASN A 128 13.32 7.61 -20.14
CA ASN A 128 14.41 8.57 -19.97
C ASN A 128 14.32 9.36 -18.64
N ALA A 129 13.28 9.11 -17.84
CA ALA A 129 13.10 9.75 -16.55
C ALA A 129 14.29 9.49 -15.62
N GLY A 130 14.75 10.54 -14.93
CA GLY A 130 15.75 10.41 -13.88
C GLY A 130 15.10 9.89 -12.60
N ILE A 131 15.79 8.99 -11.90
CA ILE A 131 15.39 8.49 -10.58
C ILE A 131 16.56 8.81 -9.64
N PHE A 132 16.32 9.73 -8.71
CA PHE A 132 17.29 10.19 -7.73
C PHE A 132 16.90 9.60 -6.38
N LEU A 133 17.83 8.90 -5.75
CA LEU A 133 17.59 8.22 -4.49
C LEU A 133 18.06 9.09 -3.33
N ASP A 134 17.29 9.08 -2.25
CA ASP A 134 17.70 9.73 -1.01
C ASP A 134 18.85 8.93 -0.33
N LYS A 135 19.83 9.66 0.22
CA LYS A 135 21.04 9.07 0.78
C LYS A 135 20.75 8.28 2.06
N ASP A 136 19.82 8.75 2.88
CA ASP A 136 19.48 8.09 4.14
C ASP A 136 18.61 6.86 3.88
N SER A 137 17.69 6.93 2.91
CA SER A 137 16.97 5.78 2.38
C SER A 137 17.90 4.71 1.81
N ILE A 138 18.96 5.06 1.07
CA ILE A 138 19.99 4.10 0.63
C ILE A 138 20.64 3.40 1.83
N THR A 139 20.99 4.18 2.86
CA THR A 139 21.67 3.66 4.06
C THR A 139 20.77 2.67 4.80
N LYS A 140 19.51 3.03 5.05
CA LYS A 140 18.48 2.18 5.67
C LYS A 140 18.22 0.91 4.83
N ALA A 141 18.07 1.06 3.51
CA ALA A 141 17.86 -0.06 2.60
C ALA A 141 19.05 -1.05 2.57
N ASN A 142 20.29 -0.56 2.62
CA ASN A 142 21.48 -1.39 2.70
C ASN A 142 21.56 -2.18 4.01
N ALA A 143 21.13 -1.58 5.13
CA ALA A 143 21.06 -2.29 6.40
C ALA A 143 20.04 -3.45 6.34
N LEU A 144 18.86 -3.21 5.76
CA LEU A 144 17.84 -4.25 5.52
C LEU A 144 18.37 -5.35 4.58
N ALA A 145 19.08 -4.99 3.52
CA ALA A 145 19.60 -5.96 2.55
C ALA A 145 20.62 -6.93 3.16
N ARG A 146 21.39 -6.48 4.17
CA ARG A 146 22.35 -7.29 4.93
C ARG A 146 21.71 -8.20 5.97
N ASN A 147 20.39 -8.09 6.19
CA ASN A 147 19.64 -8.93 7.11
C ASN A 147 18.69 -9.87 6.34
N PRO A 148 19.12 -11.11 6.01
CA PRO A 148 18.26 -12.09 5.33
C PRO A 148 16.98 -12.46 6.11
N SER A 149 16.97 -12.24 7.43
CA SER A 149 15.81 -12.53 8.30
C SER A 149 14.85 -11.35 8.45
N ALA A 150 15.11 -10.22 7.77
CA ALA A 150 14.20 -9.08 7.84
C ALA A 150 12.84 -9.46 7.27
N ASP A 151 11.79 -9.14 8.02
CA ASP A 151 10.39 -9.45 7.76
C ASP A 151 9.49 -8.19 7.79
N LYS A 152 10.11 -7.01 7.99
CA LYS A 152 9.49 -5.69 8.07
C LYS A 152 10.52 -4.60 7.74
N ILE A 153 10.05 -3.40 7.42
CA ILE A 153 10.89 -2.23 7.14
C ILE A 153 11.33 -1.62 8.48
N ASP A 154 10.36 -1.33 9.34
CA ASP A 154 10.58 -0.75 10.67
C ASP A 154 9.91 -1.58 11.77
N ARG A 155 10.36 -1.38 13.01
CA ARG A 155 9.77 -2.03 14.20
C ARG A 155 8.55 -1.30 14.76
N HIS A 156 8.32 -0.07 14.35
CA HIS A 156 7.17 0.74 14.73
C HIS A 156 6.19 0.87 13.56
N ASP A 157 4.98 1.38 13.84
CA ASP A 157 3.96 1.66 12.82
C ASP A 157 3.66 0.50 11.86
N LEU A 158 3.69 -0.75 12.34
CA LEU A 158 3.55 -1.94 11.51
C LEU A 158 2.30 -1.93 10.61
N LEU A 159 1.17 -1.43 11.12
CA LEU A 159 -0.07 -1.31 10.33
C LEU A 159 0.07 -0.32 9.16
N HIS A 160 0.89 0.73 9.29
CA HIS A 160 1.18 1.65 8.18
C HIS A 160 2.15 1.05 7.16
N GLN A 161 2.86 -0.04 7.50
CA GLN A 161 3.68 -0.80 6.56
C GLN A 161 2.85 -1.83 5.76
N LEU A 162 1.60 -2.10 6.15
CA LEU A 162 0.68 -2.88 5.33
C LEU A 162 0.22 -2.08 4.10
N ARG A 163 0.17 -2.76 2.97
CA ARG A 163 -0.26 -2.18 1.69
C ARG A 163 -1.77 -1.91 1.68
N GLN A 164 -2.20 -0.92 0.89
CA GLN A 164 -3.62 -0.66 0.67
C GLN A 164 -4.18 -1.62 -0.39
N VAL A 165 -4.63 -2.78 0.07
CA VAL A 165 -5.22 -3.85 -0.76
C VAL A 165 -6.66 -4.11 -0.37
N ARG A 166 -7.50 -4.53 -1.32
CA ARG A 166 -8.95 -4.68 -1.10
C ARG A 166 -9.48 -6.11 -1.24
N SER A 167 -8.60 -7.09 -1.40
CA SER A 167 -9.00 -8.48 -1.65
C SER A 167 -7.94 -9.48 -1.21
N SER A 168 -8.22 -10.77 -1.39
CA SER A 168 -7.28 -11.86 -1.11
C SER A 168 -6.80 -11.94 0.34
N PHE A 169 -7.61 -11.49 1.29
CA PHE A 169 -7.35 -11.55 2.74
C PHE A 169 -7.14 -12.97 3.28
N HIS A 170 -7.59 -13.98 2.55
CA HIS A 170 -7.31 -15.39 2.88
C HIS A 170 -5.89 -15.84 2.52
N LEU A 171 -5.03 -14.97 1.96
CA LEU A 171 -3.68 -15.32 1.52
C LEU A 171 -2.61 -14.54 2.29
N PRO A 172 -1.51 -15.17 2.72
CA PRO A 172 -0.48 -14.51 3.53
C PRO A 172 0.18 -13.30 2.85
N SER A 173 0.38 -13.35 1.52
CA SER A 173 1.04 -12.28 0.77
C SER A 173 0.28 -10.94 0.80
N THR A 174 -1.02 -10.95 1.19
CA THR A 174 -1.80 -9.73 1.44
C THR A 174 -1.25 -8.90 2.60
N TYR A 175 -0.59 -9.54 3.56
CA TYR A 175 -0.12 -8.93 4.81
C TYR A 175 1.37 -8.60 4.82
N MET A 176 2.01 -8.56 3.65
CA MET A 176 3.41 -8.15 3.54
C MET A 176 3.59 -6.68 3.93
N LEU A 177 4.55 -6.41 4.81
CA LEU A 177 4.91 -5.10 5.36
C LEU A 177 5.77 -4.27 4.37
N CYS A 178 5.32 -4.18 3.11
CA CYS A 178 6.08 -3.62 2.00
C CYS A 178 5.69 -2.17 1.67
N ARG A 179 5.21 -1.40 2.65
CA ARG A 179 4.87 0.02 2.47
C ARG A 179 5.80 0.91 3.30
N SER A 180 6.40 1.90 2.66
CA SER A 180 7.35 2.83 3.30
C SER A 180 6.96 4.27 3.06
N ALA A 181 7.17 5.12 4.06
CA ALA A 181 7.11 6.57 3.92
C ALA A 181 8.53 7.15 3.80
N SER A 182 8.65 8.34 3.19
CA SER A 182 9.89 9.10 3.17
C SER A 182 10.14 9.73 4.54
N GLU A 183 11.37 10.15 4.82
CA GLU A 183 11.70 10.83 6.07
C GLU A 183 10.86 12.10 6.30
N PHE A 184 10.46 12.78 5.23
CA PHE A 184 9.60 13.96 5.28
C PHE A 184 8.16 13.66 5.68
N THR A 185 7.69 12.42 5.49
CA THR A 185 6.31 12.03 5.77
C THR A 185 6.20 10.81 6.68
N ASP A 186 7.26 10.49 7.42
CA ASP A 186 7.31 9.39 8.39
C ASP A 186 6.63 9.73 9.73
N ASP A 187 5.60 10.57 9.68
CA ASP A 187 4.68 10.87 10.78
C ASP A 187 3.31 10.25 10.49
N LYS A 188 2.62 9.77 11.52
CA LYS A 188 1.31 9.10 11.39
C LYS A 188 0.27 9.96 10.67
N ARG A 189 0.35 11.29 10.79
CA ARG A 189 -0.58 12.26 10.22
C ARG A 189 -0.32 12.53 8.73
N SER A 190 0.90 12.29 8.26
CA SER A 190 1.31 12.48 6.85
C SER A 190 1.29 11.19 6.01
N LYS A 191 1.11 10.03 6.65
CA LYS A 191 0.97 8.74 5.95
C LYS A 191 -0.46 8.60 5.41
N PRO A 192 -0.66 8.18 4.14
CA PRO A 192 -2.00 7.92 3.63
C PRO A 192 -2.72 6.85 4.47
N PHE A 193 -4.01 7.04 4.74
CA PHE A 193 -4.83 6.03 5.40
C PHE A 193 -5.06 4.82 4.49
N THR A 194 -5.17 3.65 5.12
CA THR A 194 -5.53 2.36 4.50
C THR A 194 -6.72 1.76 5.23
N ILE A 195 -7.20 0.62 4.75
CA ILE A 195 -8.22 -0.15 5.49
C ILE A 195 -7.76 -0.53 6.91
N TYR A 196 -6.45 -0.62 7.16
CA TYR A 196 -5.87 -1.02 8.44
C TYR A 196 -5.68 0.13 9.42
N THR A 197 -5.63 1.38 8.93
CA THR A 197 -5.27 2.55 9.73
C THR A 197 -6.36 3.62 9.77
N TYR A 198 -7.42 3.49 8.96
CA TYR A 198 -8.52 4.45 8.93
C TYR A 198 -9.25 4.59 10.28
N ALA A 199 -9.26 3.54 11.10
CA ALA A 199 -9.77 3.58 12.47
C ALA A 199 -9.12 4.68 13.32
N ASP A 200 -7.86 5.01 13.04
CA ASP A 200 -7.07 6.00 13.76
C ASP A 200 -7.24 7.43 13.18
N TYR A 201 -8.12 7.63 12.19
CA TYR A 201 -8.42 8.96 11.67
C TYR A 201 -9.24 9.76 12.68
N ASP A 202 -8.73 10.92 13.11
CA ASP A 202 -9.40 11.76 14.12
C ASP A 202 -10.72 12.39 13.64
N GLY A 203 -10.95 12.46 12.33
CA GLY A 203 -12.18 13.03 11.79
C GLY A 203 -13.39 12.12 11.95
N GLY A 204 -14.54 12.71 12.28
CA GLY A 204 -15.82 12.00 12.39
C GLY A 204 -15.97 11.13 13.64
N ASP A 205 -17.15 10.55 13.80
CA ASP A 205 -17.49 9.72 14.96
C ASP A 205 -16.61 8.45 15.05
N TYR A 206 -16.09 8.17 16.26
CA TYR A 206 -15.28 7.00 16.57
C TYR A 206 -16.05 5.70 16.28
N ASP A 207 -17.35 5.67 16.58
CA ASP A 207 -18.21 4.50 16.36
C ASP A 207 -18.93 4.55 15.00
N SER A 208 -18.42 5.35 14.04
CA SER A 208 -18.91 5.28 12.67
C SER A 208 -18.69 3.89 12.06
N SER A 209 -19.62 3.44 11.23
CA SER A 209 -19.56 2.12 10.58
C SER A 209 -18.22 1.87 9.87
N ASN A 210 -17.67 2.90 9.22
CA ASN A 210 -16.41 2.78 8.49
C ASN A 210 -15.20 2.69 9.44
N LYS A 211 -15.18 3.39 10.58
CA LYS A 211 -14.10 3.18 11.57
C LYS A 211 -14.18 1.79 12.18
N ILE A 212 -15.38 1.28 12.46
CA ILE A 212 -15.59 -0.07 12.97
C ILE A 212 -15.12 -1.15 11.96
N ALA A 213 -15.42 -0.97 10.67
CA ALA A 213 -14.88 -1.85 9.63
C ALA A 213 -13.34 -1.82 9.61
N SER A 214 -12.74 -0.64 9.76
CA SER A 214 -11.28 -0.51 9.83
C SER A 214 -10.68 -1.13 11.10
N GLN A 215 -11.35 -1.05 12.25
CA GLN A 215 -10.93 -1.73 13.49
C GLN A 215 -10.87 -3.25 13.31
N LEU A 216 -11.84 -3.83 12.58
CA LEU A 216 -11.79 -5.26 12.23
C LEU A 216 -10.54 -5.58 11.40
N PHE A 217 -10.25 -4.78 10.36
CA PHE A 217 -9.03 -4.95 9.55
C PHE A 217 -7.76 -4.78 10.38
N GLN A 218 -7.73 -3.79 11.28
CA GLN A 218 -6.63 -3.55 12.19
C GLN A 218 -6.35 -4.79 13.04
N LYS A 219 -7.39 -5.38 13.64
CA LYS A 219 -7.28 -6.61 14.43
C LYS A 219 -6.76 -7.78 13.59
N ILE A 220 -7.31 -7.97 12.39
CA ILE A 220 -6.88 -9.00 11.45
C ILE A 220 -5.40 -8.83 11.08
N GLY A 221 -4.99 -7.61 10.70
CA GLY A 221 -3.61 -7.31 10.35
C GLY A 221 -2.66 -7.62 11.50
N LEU A 222 -2.96 -7.15 12.71
CA LEU A 222 -2.16 -7.42 13.90
C LEU A 222 -2.08 -8.91 14.24
N ASN A 223 -3.17 -9.66 14.11
CA ASN A 223 -3.19 -11.09 14.40
C ASN A 223 -2.33 -11.91 13.43
N ILE A 224 -2.05 -11.39 12.22
CA ILE A 224 -1.21 -12.07 11.23
C ILE A 224 0.25 -11.65 11.32
N ILE A 225 0.53 -10.35 11.53
CA ILE A 225 1.91 -9.83 11.45
C ILE A 225 2.69 -9.96 12.77
N LEU A 226 2.02 -10.23 13.89
CA LEU A 226 2.66 -10.37 15.19
C LEU A 226 2.95 -11.85 15.50
N PRO A 227 4.20 -12.21 15.83
CA PRO A 227 4.65 -13.60 15.92
C PRO A 227 4.04 -14.37 17.11
N ASP A 228 3.58 -13.66 18.13
CA ASP A 228 2.96 -14.20 19.35
C ASP A 228 1.44 -14.40 19.20
N ARG A 229 0.87 -14.05 18.04
CA ARG A 229 -0.58 -14.14 17.79
C ARG A 229 -0.90 -15.28 16.85
N LYS A 230 -2.06 -15.90 17.09
CA LYS A 230 -2.67 -16.82 16.15
C LYS A 230 -3.30 -16.04 14.98
N SER A 231 -3.18 -16.58 13.77
CA SER A 231 -3.84 -16.10 12.54
C SER A 231 -5.35 -16.36 12.51
N VAL A 232 -6.03 -16.05 13.61
CA VAL A 232 -7.46 -16.24 13.84
C VAL A 232 -8.11 -14.93 14.25
N LEU A 233 -9.42 -14.82 14.05
CA LEU A 233 -10.27 -13.72 14.48
C LEU A 233 -11.26 -14.27 15.50
N ASN A 234 -11.24 -13.75 16.73
CA ASN A 234 -12.16 -14.21 17.77
C ASN A 234 -13.58 -13.71 17.48
N ARG A 235 -14.56 -14.61 17.52
CA ARG A 235 -15.97 -14.31 17.32
C ARG A 235 -16.48 -13.22 18.25
N THR A 236 -16.11 -13.29 19.54
CA THR A 236 -16.44 -12.28 20.56
C THR A 236 -15.97 -10.87 20.19
N HIS A 237 -14.85 -10.75 19.47
CA HIS A 237 -14.41 -9.46 18.97
C HIS A 237 -15.32 -8.93 17.86
N VAL A 238 -15.73 -9.79 16.91
CA VAL A 238 -16.69 -9.43 15.85
C VAL A 238 -18.03 -9.01 16.44
N GLU A 239 -18.51 -9.73 17.44
CA GLU A 239 -19.74 -9.41 18.16
C GLU A 239 -19.65 -8.03 18.84
N SER A 240 -18.53 -7.74 19.50
CA SER A 240 -18.31 -6.43 20.13
C SER A 240 -18.36 -5.28 19.13
N LEU A 241 -17.83 -5.49 17.91
CA LEU A 241 -17.89 -4.50 16.82
C LEU A 241 -19.32 -4.39 16.27
N TYR A 242 -20.03 -5.51 16.10
CA TYR A 242 -21.41 -5.54 15.63
C TYR A 242 -22.36 -4.77 16.57
N LEU A 243 -22.20 -4.92 17.88
CA LEU A 243 -23.03 -4.26 18.89
C LEU A 243 -22.86 -2.72 18.83
N LYS A 244 -21.63 -2.24 18.63
CA LYS A 244 -21.31 -0.81 18.49
C LYS A 244 -21.70 -0.24 17.13
N CYS A 245 -21.71 -1.07 16.09
CA CYS A 245 -21.92 -0.60 14.73
C CYS A 245 -23.34 -0.02 14.55
N PRO A 246 -23.49 1.20 14.00
CA PRO A 246 -24.79 1.72 13.63
C PRO A 246 -25.39 0.89 12.49
N ASN A 247 -26.72 0.97 12.32
CA ASN A 247 -27.42 0.24 11.26
C ASN A 247 -26.89 0.66 9.88
N SER A 248 -26.19 -0.25 9.21
CA SER A 248 -25.40 0.02 8.00
C SER A 248 -25.06 -1.28 7.29
N GLU A 249 -24.57 -1.19 6.05
CA GLU A 249 -24.03 -2.34 5.31
C GLU A 249 -22.91 -3.05 6.10
N VAL A 250 -22.04 -2.28 6.77
CA VAL A 250 -20.98 -2.84 7.63
C VAL A 250 -21.59 -3.72 8.73
N LYS A 251 -22.65 -3.24 9.39
CA LYS A 251 -23.33 -4.02 10.45
C LYS A 251 -23.89 -5.34 9.92
N THR A 252 -24.50 -5.31 8.73
CA THR A 252 -25.01 -6.50 8.04
C THR A 252 -23.89 -7.49 7.73
N VAL A 253 -22.73 -7.01 7.26
CA VAL A 253 -21.59 -7.87 6.96
C VAL A 253 -20.97 -8.46 8.24
N LEU A 254 -20.84 -7.69 9.31
CA LEU A 254 -20.39 -8.20 10.62
C LEU A 254 -21.31 -9.30 11.13
N LYS A 255 -22.63 -9.13 10.99
CA LYS A 255 -23.61 -10.17 11.31
C LYS A 255 -23.37 -11.43 10.47
N SER A 256 -23.20 -11.28 9.16
CA SER A 256 -22.93 -12.42 8.27
C SER A 256 -21.65 -13.16 8.62
N ILE A 257 -20.60 -12.48 9.09
CA ILE A 257 -19.37 -13.15 9.57
C ILE A 257 -19.69 -14.03 10.79
N MET A 258 -20.54 -13.56 11.70
CA MET A 258 -20.99 -14.35 12.84
C MET A 258 -21.95 -15.47 12.43
N ASP A 259 -22.80 -15.28 11.42
CA ASP A 259 -23.73 -16.33 11.00
C ASP A 259 -23.02 -17.47 10.25
N ASP A 260 -21.97 -17.15 9.47
CA ASP A 260 -21.24 -18.11 8.63
C ASP A 260 -20.21 -18.96 9.40
N GLU A 261 -19.72 -18.48 10.55
CA GLU A 261 -18.58 -19.07 11.27
C GLU A 261 -18.96 -19.50 12.69
N ASN A 262 -19.36 -20.77 12.89
CA ASN A 262 -19.85 -21.27 14.18
C ASN A 262 -18.75 -21.47 15.25
N GLU A 263 -17.49 -21.32 14.88
CA GLU A 263 -16.35 -21.49 15.78
C GLU A 263 -16.04 -20.20 16.55
N GLU A 264 -15.47 -20.36 17.75
CA GLU A 264 -15.00 -19.24 18.59
C GLU A 264 -13.79 -18.52 17.94
N GLU A 265 -12.91 -19.30 17.32
CA GLU A 265 -11.72 -18.83 16.59
C GLU A 265 -11.95 -18.99 15.08
N ILE A 266 -12.13 -17.87 14.37
CA ILE A 266 -12.33 -17.87 12.91
C ILE A 266 -10.97 -17.80 12.22
N MET A 267 -10.58 -18.83 11.46
CA MET A 267 -9.33 -18.80 10.69
C MET A 267 -9.33 -17.64 9.69
N ILE A 268 -8.25 -16.84 9.65
CA ILE A 268 -8.14 -15.73 8.69
C ILE A 268 -7.53 -16.23 7.38
N VAL A 269 -6.35 -16.86 7.47
CA VAL A 269 -5.65 -17.42 6.30
C VAL A 269 -6.33 -18.72 5.89
N GLY A 270 -6.54 -18.89 4.57
CA GLY A 270 -7.24 -20.03 4.00
C GLY A 270 -8.77 -19.88 3.96
N ASN A 271 -9.35 -18.95 4.74
CA ASN A 271 -10.80 -18.77 4.80
C ASN A 271 -11.33 -17.88 3.67
N LYS A 272 -11.80 -18.53 2.59
CA LYS A 272 -12.39 -17.85 1.43
C LYS A 272 -13.73 -17.17 1.75
N SER A 273 -14.51 -17.73 2.68
CA SER A 273 -15.82 -17.19 3.09
C SER A 273 -15.64 -15.83 3.75
N LEU A 274 -14.83 -15.78 4.82
CA LEU A 274 -14.46 -14.54 5.50
C LEU A 274 -13.88 -13.52 4.49
N ASN A 275 -13.00 -13.95 3.59
CA ASN A 275 -12.44 -13.08 2.56
C ASN A 275 -13.49 -12.42 1.63
N GLN A 276 -14.61 -13.07 1.34
CA GLN A 276 -15.69 -12.44 0.56
C GLN A 276 -16.33 -11.29 1.34
N LYS A 277 -16.56 -11.49 2.65
CA LYS A 277 -17.11 -10.46 3.54
C LYS A 277 -16.14 -9.29 3.72
N LEU A 278 -14.86 -9.59 3.90
CA LEU A 278 -13.82 -8.56 4.00
C LEU A 278 -13.70 -7.74 2.71
N GLN A 279 -13.89 -8.33 1.52
CA GLN A 279 -13.91 -7.55 0.27
C GLN A 279 -15.05 -6.52 0.24
N ILE A 280 -16.23 -6.88 0.75
CA ILE A 280 -17.38 -5.96 0.85
C ILE A 280 -17.02 -4.80 1.80
N LEU A 281 -16.46 -5.11 2.98
CA LEU A 281 -16.02 -4.08 3.94
C LEU A 281 -14.93 -3.16 3.35
N ALA A 282 -13.95 -3.72 2.64
CA ALA A 282 -12.90 -2.94 2.00
C ALA A 282 -13.45 -1.99 0.92
N ALA A 283 -14.48 -2.42 0.18
CA ALA A 283 -15.17 -1.57 -0.78
C ALA A 283 -15.90 -0.41 -0.07
N ALA A 284 -16.64 -0.70 1.00
CA ALA A 284 -17.37 0.31 1.79
C ALA A 284 -16.45 1.40 2.38
N LEU A 285 -15.20 1.06 2.71
CA LEU A 285 -14.20 2.00 3.24
C LEU A 285 -13.63 2.99 2.21
N SER A 286 -13.77 2.71 0.91
CA SER A 286 -12.98 3.40 -0.13
C SER A 286 -13.21 4.91 -0.19
N SER A 287 -14.47 5.35 -0.10
CA SER A 287 -14.83 6.78 -0.14
C SER A 287 -14.38 7.54 1.11
N SER A 288 -14.51 6.93 2.29
CA SER A 288 -14.08 7.49 3.57
C SER A 288 -12.56 7.64 3.65
N ILE A 289 -11.80 6.64 3.21
CA ILE A 289 -10.34 6.70 3.12
C ILE A 289 -9.92 7.81 2.16
N SER A 290 -10.57 7.88 0.99
CA SER A 290 -10.26 8.92 -0.01
C SER A 290 -10.53 10.33 0.53
N SER A 291 -11.57 10.48 1.35
CA SER A 291 -11.90 11.74 2.01
C SER A 291 -10.88 12.10 3.10
N ALA A 292 -10.50 11.15 3.97
CA ALA A 292 -9.49 11.38 5.01
C ALA A 292 -8.11 11.71 4.41
N ASN A 293 -7.77 11.10 3.28
CA ASN A 293 -6.52 11.38 2.58
C ASN A 293 -6.42 12.80 1.99
N LYS A 294 -7.53 13.53 1.87
CA LYS A 294 -7.48 14.97 1.54
C LYS A 294 -6.86 15.78 2.68
N THR A 295 -7.16 15.42 3.94
CA THR A 295 -6.53 16.02 5.13
C THR A 295 -5.04 15.70 5.15
N VAL A 296 -4.67 14.45 4.85
CA VAL A 296 -3.25 14.03 4.74
C VAL A 296 -2.53 14.86 3.68
N ALA A 297 -3.15 15.14 2.53
CA ALA A 297 -2.54 15.98 1.50
C ALA A 297 -2.21 17.39 2.00
N GLN A 298 -3.09 18.01 2.80
CA GLN A 298 -2.85 19.33 3.40
C GLN A 298 -1.67 19.29 4.38
N ILE A 299 -1.56 18.22 5.17
CA ILE A 299 -0.48 18.03 6.14
C ILE A 299 0.85 17.85 5.40
N VAL A 300 0.90 16.97 4.39
CA VAL A 300 2.09 16.79 3.55
C VAL A 300 2.51 18.12 2.93
N GLN A 301 1.59 18.89 2.36
CA GLN A 301 1.90 20.19 1.78
C GLN A 301 2.52 21.14 2.82
N SER A 302 1.95 21.18 4.03
CA SER A 302 2.43 22.03 5.13
C SER A 302 3.83 21.63 5.60
N THR A 303 4.13 20.33 5.68
CA THR A 303 5.46 19.83 6.05
C THR A 303 6.52 20.30 5.06
N PHE A 304 6.25 20.25 3.76
CA PHE A 304 7.22 20.66 2.73
C PHE A 304 7.38 22.17 2.61
N ILE A 305 6.40 22.99 3.02
CA ILE A 305 6.55 24.45 3.05
C ILE A 305 7.54 24.90 4.15
N GLN A 306 7.79 24.06 5.15
CA GLN A 306 8.72 24.37 6.25
C GLN A 306 10.20 24.17 5.88
N TYR A 307 10.48 23.53 4.74
CA TYR A 307 11.82 23.27 4.22
C TYR A 307 12.10 24.11 2.97
#